data_AF-A0A2D8MFR1-F1
#
_entry.id   AF-A0A2D8MFR1-F1
#
_cell.length_a   1.000
_cell.length_b   1.000
_cell.length_c   1.000
_cell.angle_alpha   90.00
_cell.angle_beta   90.00
_cell.angle_gamma   90.00
#
_symmetry.space_group_name_H-M   'P 1'
#
loop_
_entity.id
_entity.type
_entity.pdbx_description
1 polymer ?
#
loop_
_entity_poly.entity_id
_entity_poly.type
_entity_poly.pdbx_seq_one_letter_code
_entity_poly.pdbx_strand_id
1 'polypeptide(L)' 'MHPEDVKAAIRKRYGTVARFVSVHNLPTSGVSDLFRGRTSARVANAVEKVLVEDAESKHSDSDRRSTATGKGVAAA' A
#
# COMPACT_ATOMS: atom_id res chain seq x y z
N MET A 1 13.83 -3.53 -6.99
CA MET A 1 12.58 -3.10 -6.32
C MET A 1 12.55 -3.76 -4.95
N HIS A 2 12.32 -3.02 -3.87
CA HIS A 2 12.40 -3.55 -2.51
C HIS A 2 11.04 -4.11 -2.05
N PRO A 3 11.03 -5.28 -1.35
CA PRO A 3 9.79 -5.92 -0.93
C PRO A 3 9.01 -5.12 0.10
N GLU A 4 9.69 -4.30 0.91
CA GLU A 4 9.01 -3.38 1.83
C GLU A 4 8.21 -2.29 1.11
N ASP A 5 8.77 -1.68 0.05
CA ASP A 5 8.12 -0.60 -0.69
C ASP A 5 6.82 -1.08 -1.35
N VAL A 6 6.85 -2.28 -1.94
CA VAL A 6 5.66 -2.90 -2.53
C VAL A 6 4.57 -3.11 -1.49
N LYS A 7 4.93 -3.67 -0.33
CA LYS A 7 3.96 -3.87 0.76
C LYS A 7 3.45 -2.54 1.31
N ALA A 8 4.29 -1.51 1.38
CA ALA A 8 3.90 -0.19 1.84
C ALA A 8 2.89 0.46 0.89
N ALA A 9 3.14 0.43 -0.42
CA ALA A 9 2.22 0.93 -1.43
C ALA A 9 0.86 0.20 -1.39
N ILE A 10 0.89 -1.13 -1.28
CA ILE A 10 -0.33 -1.94 -1.13
C ILE A 10 -1.09 -1.56 0.15
N ARG A 11 -0.39 -1.42 1.27
CA ARG A 11 -1.00 -1.07 2.57
C ARG A 11 -1.60 0.33 2.57
N LYS A 12 -0.96 1.32 1.96
CA LYS A 12 -1.51 2.68 1.86
C LYS A 12 -2.88 2.71 1.19
N ARG A 13 -3.06 1.88 0.17
CA ARG A 13 -4.24 1.92 -0.70
C ARG A 13 -5.35 0.95 -0.29
N TYR A 14 -4.98 -0.26 0.12
CA TYR A 14 -5.92 -1.32 0.47
C TYR A 14 -5.96 -1.61 1.98
N GLY A 15 -5.11 -0.98 2.78
CA GLY A 15 -4.94 -1.25 4.21
C GLY A 15 -4.07 -2.48 4.49
N THR A 16 -4.37 -3.61 3.85
CA THR A 16 -3.63 -4.87 4.04
C THR A 16 -3.35 -5.60 2.73
N VAL A 17 -2.30 -6.43 2.74
CA VAL A 17 -1.94 -7.28 1.58
C VAL A 17 -3.04 -8.31 1.30
N ALA A 18 -3.63 -8.89 2.34
CA ALA A 18 -4.74 -9.85 2.19
C ALA A 18 -5.97 -9.21 1.50
N ARG A 19 -6.28 -7.95 1.84
CA ARG A 19 -7.38 -7.22 1.20
C ARG A 19 -7.09 -6.91 -0.26
N PHE A 20 -5.85 -6.55 -0.61
CA PHE A 20 -5.43 -6.39 -2.01
C PHE A 20 -5.59 -7.70 -2.80
N VAL A 21 -5.11 -8.81 -2.24
CA VAL A 21 -5.26 -10.14 -2.85
C VAL A 21 -6.73 -10.48 -3.09
N SER A 22 -7.60 -10.21 -2.11
CA SER A 22 -9.04 -10.46 -2.23
C SER A 22 -9.72 -9.58 -3.28
N VAL A 23 -9.41 -8.28 -3.31
CA VAL A 23 -10.02 -7.34 -4.28
C VAL A 23 -9.61 -7.66 -5.71
N HIS A 24 -8.36 -8.08 -5.92
CA HIS A 24 -7.81 -8.41 -7.24
C HIS A 24 -7.97 -9.89 -7.61
N ASN A 25 -8.66 -10.70 -6.79
CA ASN A 25 -8.83 -12.15 -6.98
C ASN A 25 -7.49 -12.87 -7.27
N LEU A 26 -6.45 -12.51 -6.52
CA LEU A 26 -5.10 -13.07 -6.63
C LEU A 26 -4.92 -14.24 -5.66
N PRO A 27 -3.92 -15.12 -5.89
CA PRO A 27 -3.51 -16.09 -4.89
C PRO A 27 -2.86 -15.38 -3.68
N THR A 28 -3.13 -15.87 -2.47
CA THR A 28 -2.54 -15.37 -1.22
C THR A 28 -1.02 -15.48 -1.19
N SER A 29 -0.45 -16.46 -1.87
CA SER A 29 1.01 -16.58 -2.04
C SER A 29 1.57 -15.65 -3.11
N GLY A 30 0.74 -15.08 -4.00
CA GLY A 30 1.20 -14.39 -5.20
C GLY A 30 2.15 -13.24 -4.92
N VAL A 31 1.89 -12.45 -3.86
CA VAL A 31 2.77 -11.34 -3.44
C VAL A 31 4.10 -11.89 -2.87
N SER A 32 4.10 -13.03 -2.21
CA SER A 32 5.31 -13.71 -1.74
C SER A 32 6.10 -14.32 -2.90
N ASP A 33 5.41 -14.87 -3.90
CA ASP A 33 5.99 -15.43 -5.12
C ASP A 33 6.64 -14.35 -5.99
N LEU A 34 6.10 -13.12 -5.98
CA LEU A 34 6.74 -11.94 -6.57
C LEU A 34 8.11 -11.66 -5.99
N PHE A 35 8.26 -11.70 -4.67
CA PHE A 35 9.57 -11.48 -4.03
C PHE A 35 10.53 -12.65 -4.23
N ARG A 36 10.03 -13.84 -4.60
CA ARG A 36 10.83 -15.03 -4.92
C ARG A 36 11.15 -15.15 -6.40
N GLY A 37 10.73 -14.21 -7.24
CA GLY A 37 10.92 -14.24 -8.69
C GLY A 37 10.05 -15.27 -9.43
N ARG A 38 9.01 -15.82 -8.78
CA ARG A 38 8.10 -16.85 -9.33
C ARG A 38 6.67 -16.34 -9.56
N THR A 39 6.51 -15.03 -9.75
CA THR A 39 5.17 -14.44 -9.88
C THR A 39 4.50 -14.79 -11.20
N SER A 40 3.17 -14.90 -11.18
CA SER A 40 2.36 -14.87 -12.38
C SER A 40 2.23 -13.44 -12.91
N ALA A 41 2.08 -13.29 -14.24
CA ALA A 41 1.92 -11.99 -14.90
C ALA A 41 0.75 -11.16 -14.33
N ARG A 42 -0.33 -11.82 -13.90
CA ARG A 42 -1.50 -11.16 -13.28
C ARG A 42 -1.13 -10.41 -11.99
N VAL A 43 -0.34 -11.05 -11.12
CA VAL A 43 0.08 -10.45 -9.86
C VAL A 43 1.06 -9.31 -10.11
N ALA A 44 2.01 -9.50 -11.04
CA ALA A 44 2.96 -8.46 -11.43
C ALA A 44 2.24 -7.21 -11.95
N ASN A 45 1.29 -7.38 -12.87
CA ASN A 45 0.51 -6.26 -13.42
C ASN A 45 -0.34 -5.54 -12.37
N ALA A 46 -0.98 -6.29 -11.46
CA ALA A 46 -1.76 -5.71 -10.38
C ALA A 46 -0.88 -4.89 -9.43
N VAL A 47 0.31 -5.38 -9.08
CA VAL A 47 1.27 -4.66 -8.24
C VAL A 47 1.83 -3.43 -8.95
N GLU A 48 2.16 -3.55 -10.23
CA GLU A 48 2.66 -2.44 -11.04
C GLU A 48 1.65 -1.28 -11.12
N LYS A 49 0.36 -1.57 -11.34
CA LYS A 49 -0.71 -0.56 -11.29
C LYS A 49 -0.74 0.19 -9.96
N VAL A 50 -0.67 -0.54 -8.85
CA VAL A 50 -0.67 0.07 -7.51
C VAL A 50 0.53 0.99 -7.32
N LEU A 51 1.70 0.63 -7.85
CA LEU A 51 2.92 1.43 -7.74
C LEU A 51 2.91 2.67 -8.61
N VAL A 52 2.43 2.57 -9.85
CA VAL A 52 2.24 3.72 -10.75
C VAL A 52 1.30 4.73 -10.09
N GLU A 53 0.16 4.26 -9.56
CA GLU A 53 -0.84 5.13 -8.95
C GLU A 53 -0.38 5.70 -7.58
N ASP A 54 0.44 5.00 -6.79
CA ASP A 54 1.08 5.58 -5.57
C ASP A 54 2.08 6.67 -5.94
N ALA A 55 2.84 6.50 -7.03
CA ALA A 55 3.78 7.51 -7.52
C ALA A 55 3.05 8.79 -7.96
N GLU A 56 1.93 8.66 -8.69
CA GLU A 56 1.09 9.81 -9.06
C GLU A 56 0.45 10.48 -7.84
N SER A 57 0.00 9.69 -6.85
CA SER A 57 -0.64 10.24 -5.64
C SER A 57 0.32 11.07 -4.78
N LYS A 58 1.63 10.77 -4.78
CA LYS A 58 2.63 11.53 -4.03
C LYS A 58 2.87 12.94 -4.56
N HIS A 59 2.51 13.23 -5.82
CA HIS A 59 2.60 14.58 -6.36
C HIS A 59 1.47 15.52 -5.88
N SER A 60 0.43 15.00 -5.20
CA SER A 60 -0.74 15.79 -4.78
C SER A 60 -0.92 15.98 -3.27
N ASP A 61 0.03 15.57 -2.42
CA ASP A 61 -0.10 15.69 -0.95
C ASP A 61 0.83 16.77 -0.36
N SER A 62 0.70 18.01 -0.84
CA SER A 62 1.25 19.19 -0.15
C SER A 62 0.22 19.90 0.74
N ASP A 63 -0.99 19.36 0.91
CA ASP A 63 -2.06 20.05 1.65
C ASP A 63 -2.88 19.12 2.54
N ARG A 64 -2.22 18.50 3.53
CA ARG A 64 -2.91 17.90 4.69
C ARG A 64 -2.26 18.32 6.00
N ARG A 65 -2.46 19.60 6.30
CA ARG A 65 -2.93 20.10 7.61
C ARG A 65 -2.54 19.25 8.82
N SER A 66 -1.40 19.60 9.41
CA SER A 66 -1.10 19.41 10.82
C SER A 66 -2.25 19.99 11.67
N THR A 67 -3.17 19.16 12.15
CA THR A 67 -4.14 19.57 13.17
C THR A 67 -3.76 18.95 14.50
N ALA A 68 -3.09 19.79 15.29
CA ALA A 68 -3.27 19.96 16.72
C ALA A 68 -3.68 18.71 17.52
N THR A 69 -2.70 18.04 18.10
CA THR A 69 -2.88 17.28 19.33
C THR A 69 -3.25 18.26 20.46
N GLY A 70 -4.55 18.55 20.59
CA GLY A 70 -5.13 19.20 21.76
C GLY A 70 -5.06 18.24 22.94
N LYS A 71 -3.98 18.32 23.73
CA LYS A 71 -3.88 17.66 25.03
C LYS A 71 -4.75 18.44 26.03
N GLY A 72 -6.04 18.09 26.09
CA GLY A 72 -6.91 18.49 27.19
C GLY A 72 -6.45 17.80 28.47
N VAL A 73 -5.78 18.54 29.35
CA VAL A 73 -5.48 18.10 30.71
C VAL A 73 -6.65 18.56 31.58
N ALA A 74 -7.51 17.62 31.93
CA ALA A 74 -8.42 17.76 33.06
C ALA A 74 -7.64 17.50 34.36
N ALA A 75 -7.96 18.29 35.40
CA ALA A 75 -7.75 18.07 36.85
C ALA A 75 -6.95 19.19 37.54
N ALA A 76 -7.68 20.09 38.20
CA ALA A 76 -7.64 20.35 39.65
C ALA A 76 -8.33 21.69 39.94
#